data_AF-A0A0B6XXA7-F1
#
_entry.id   AF-A0A0B6XXA7-F1
#
_cell.length_a   1.000
_cell.length_b   1.000
_cell.length_c   1.000
_cell.angle_alpha   90.00
_cell.angle_beta   90.00
_cell.angle_gamma   90.00
#
_symmetry.space_group_name_H-M   'P 1'
#
loop_
_entity.id
_entity.type
_entity.pdbx_description
1 polymer ?
#
loop_
_entity_poly.entity_id
_entity_poly.type
_entity_poly.pdbx_seq_one_letter_code
_entity_poly.pdbx_strand_id
1 'polypeptide(L)'
;SKSSIGSIGSGSSVPHHSTHRSPRSNPQPIDLQRKAYAEEEINTSTSYSQRDMIAVVQNRVSGITEDECYTALSTTHWNIESAVRYLKVEQLFRLGVASRSSCKCVLETLNWNFDRASSVILDRARKAKVKNKSPP
;
A
#
# COMPACT_ATOMS: atom_id res chain seq x y z
N SER A 1 71.99 28.75 -31.54
CA SER A 1 73.19 27.94 -31.84
C SER A 1 72.91 26.48 -31.58
N LYS A 2 73.41 25.64 -32.49
CA LYS A 2 73.44 24.17 -32.52
C LYS A 2 73.92 23.59 -31.16
N SER A 3 73.56 22.39 -30.70
CA SER A 3 73.99 21.07 -31.20
C SER A 3 73.32 19.95 -30.36
N SER A 4 72.87 18.83 -30.94
CA SER A 4 73.45 17.45 -30.85
C SER A 4 73.83 17.01 -29.43
N ILE A 5 73.35 15.89 -28.86
CA ILE A 5 73.61 14.46 -29.13
C ILE A 5 72.68 13.67 -28.18
N GLY A 6 72.01 12.56 -28.48
CA GLY A 6 72.51 11.27 -28.94
C GLY A 6 72.98 10.41 -27.75
N SER A 7 72.15 9.48 -27.24
CA SER A 7 72.60 8.22 -26.59
C SER A 7 71.44 7.24 -26.34
N ILE A 8 71.82 5.97 -26.48
CA ILE A 8 71.08 4.72 -26.59
C ILE A 8 70.97 3.99 -25.24
N GLY A 9 70.03 3.04 -25.11
CA GLY A 9 70.01 2.04 -24.03
C GLY A 9 68.59 1.68 -23.57
N SER A 10 67.90 0.74 -24.21
CA SER A 10 67.87 -0.68 -23.83
C SER A 10 67.17 -0.94 -22.49
N GLY A 11 65.90 -1.33 -22.54
CA GLY A 11 65.13 -1.71 -21.36
C GLY A 11 63.77 -2.28 -21.74
N SER A 12 63.77 -3.53 -22.22
CA SER A 12 62.56 -4.32 -22.40
C SER A 12 61.94 -4.63 -21.03
N SER A 13 60.69 -4.25 -20.81
CA SER A 13 59.77 -4.91 -19.89
C SER A 13 58.33 -4.54 -20.24
N VAL A 14 57.66 -5.51 -20.86
CA VAL A 14 56.23 -5.88 -20.85
C VAL A 14 55.11 -4.80 -20.84
N PRO A 15 54.02 -5.03 -21.60
CA PRO A 15 53.15 -3.97 -22.10
C PRO A 15 52.12 -3.51 -21.06
N HIS A 16 51.96 -2.19 -20.96
CA HIS A 16 50.79 -1.57 -20.36
C HIS A 16 49.56 -1.82 -21.24
N HIS A 17 48.46 -2.18 -20.57
CA HIS A 17 47.12 -2.34 -21.12
C HIS A 17 46.75 -1.19 -22.08
N SER A 18 46.33 -1.53 -23.29
CA SER A 18 45.54 -0.64 -24.14
C SER A 18 44.11 -1.12 -24.16
N THR A 19 43.21 -0.36 -23.53
CA THR A 19 41.79 -0.27 -23.91
C THR A 19 41.21 0.98 -23.24
N HIS A 20 41.17 2.09 -23.96
CA HIS A 20 39.95 2.61 -24.58
C HIS A 20 38.87 3.07 -23.58
N ARG A 21 38.79 4.40 -23.42
CA ARG A 21 37.58 5.23 -23.54
C ARG A 21 36.41 4.96 -22.54
N SER A 22 36.33 5.79 -21.49
CA SER A 22 35.07 6.19 -20.82
C SER A 22 34.09 6.81 -21.84
N PRO A 23 32.74 6.82 -21.65
CA PRO A 23 32.03 6.87 -20.37
C PRO A 23 30.72 6.05 -20.30
N ARG A 24 30.25 5.68 -19.09
CA ARG A 24 28.84 5.81 -18.64
C ARG A 24 28.54 4.98 -17.39
N SER A 25 27.79 5.64 -16.51
CA SER A 25 26.74 5.08 -15.65
C SER A 25 27.14 4.00 -14.65
N ASN A 26 27.27 4.46 -13.41
CA ASN A 26 27.08 3.71 -12.18
C ASN A 26 25.87 2.75 -12.25
N PRO A 27 26.06 1.43 -12.07
CA PRO A 27 25.03 0.55 -11.55
C PRO A 27 25.38 0.21 -10.10
N GLN A 28 24.51 0.67 -9.21
CA GLN A 28 24.45 0.29 -7.79
C GLN A 28 24.55 -1.25 -7.65
N PRO A 29 25.32 -1.79 -6.68
CA PRO A 29 25.11 -3.17 -6.26
C PRO A 29 23.70 -3.29 -5.68
N ILE A 30 22.90 -4.09 -6.39
CA ILE A 30 21.52 -4.43 -6.06
C ILE A 30 21.56 -5.16 -4.72
N ASP A 31 21.24 -4.44 -3.66
CA ASP A 31 21.20 -5.00 -2.31
C ASP A 31 20.15 -6.11 -2.26
N LEU A 32 20.64 -7.27 -1.88
CA LEU A 32 20.00 -8.56 -1.91
C LEU A 32 19.12 -8.70 -0.67
N GLN A 33 18.21 -7.75 -0.43
CA GLN A 33 17.32 -7.75 0.74
C GLN A 33 15.88 -8.08 0.35
N ARG A 34 15.71 -9.14 -0.47
CA ARG A 34 14.41 -9.78 -0.72
C ARG A 34 14.35 -11.12 0.03
N LYS A 35 14.49 -11.02 1.34
CA LYS A 35 14.05 -12.00 2.35
C LYS A 35 13.17 -11.15 3.29
N ALA A 36 11.87 -11.34 3.45
CA ALA A 36 11.08 -12.55 3.43
C ALA A 36 9.64 -12.22 3.03
N TYR A 37 9.09 -13.02 2.13
CA TYR A 37 7.67 -13.35 2.13
C TYR A 37 7.55 -14.64 2.96
N ALA A 38 6.51 -14.76 3.80
CA ALA A 38 6.24 -15.77 4.86
C ALA A 38 6.77 -15.34 6.25
N GLU A 39 6.03 -15.25 7.36
CA GLU A 39 4.70 -15.72 7.82
C GLU A 39 4.17 -14.69 8.86
N GLU A 40 2.94 -14.22 8.77
CA GLU A 40 1.79 -14.67 9.60
C GLU A 40 2.04 -14.77 11.11
N GLU A 41 2.31 -13.66 11.80
CA GLU A 41 1.89 -13.51 13.19
C GLU A 41 1.46 -12.06 13.45
N ILE A 42 0.20 -11.88 13.84
CA ILE A 42 -0.33 -10.61 14.34
C ILE A 42 0.35 -10.35 15.68
N ASN A 43 1.57 -9.81 15.63
CA ASN A 43 2.29 -9.36 16.79
C ASN A 43 1.54 -8.17 17.38
N THR A 44 0.70 -8.46 18.37
CA THR A 44 -0.14 -7.48 19.08
C THR A 44 0.68 -6.73 20.15
N SER A 45 2.01 -6.65 20.00
CA SER A 45 2.91 -5.97 20.93
C SER A 45 3.99 -5.09 20.28
N THR A 46 3.96 -4.89 18.96
CA THR A 46 4.79 -3.87 18.29
C THR A 46 4.04 -2.55 18.29
N SER A 47 4.67 -1.50 18.82
CA SER A 47 4.18 -0.13 18.63
C SER A 47 4.23 0.22 17.14
N TYR A 48 3.08 0.26 16.48
CA TYR A 48 2.98 0.64 15.08
C TYR A 48 3.19 2.15 14.93
N SER A 49 3.98 2.59 13.96
CA SER A 49 3.98 4.00 13.57
C SER A 49 2.64 4.36 12.92
N GLN A 50 2.31 5.65 12.86
CA GLN A 50 1.09 6.11 12.19
C GLN A 50 1.02 5.67 10.72
N ARG A 51 2.16 5.66 10.03
CA ARG A 51 2.24 5.18 8.64
C ARG A 51 1.96 3.68 8.54
N ASP A 52 2.49 2.88 9.46
CA ASP A 52 2.24 1.44 9.49
C ASP A 52 0.76 1.15 9.76
N MET A 53 0.14 1.89 10.68
CA MET A 53 -1.29 1.78 10.95
C MET A 53 -2.13 2.10 9.71
N ILE A 54 -1.80 3.17 8.98
CA ILE A 54 -2.46 3.53 7.72
C ILE A 54 -2.31 2.40 6.69
N ALA A 55 -1.10 1.88 6.50
CA ALA A 55 -0.85 0.78 5.56
C ALA A 55 -1.65 -0.48 5.93
N VAL A 56 -1.72 -0.84 7.22
CA VAL A 56 -2.53 -1.97 7.69
C VAL A 56 -4.01 -1.74 7.44
N VAL A 57 -4.53 -0.53 7.66
CA VAL A 57 -5.93 -0.18 7.40
C VAL A 57 -6.24 -0.26 5.90
N GLN A 58 -5.38 0.28 5.03
CA GLN A 58 -5.53 0.19 3.57
C GLN A 58 -5.50 -1.24 3.05
N ASN A 59 -4.68 -2.11 3.64
CA ASN A 59 -4.66 -3.53 3.28
C ASN A 59 -5.97 -4.25 3.65
N ARG A 60 -6.69 -3.78 4.68
CA ARG A 60 -7.96 -4.37 5.14
C ARG A 60 -9.20 -3.79 4.43
N VAL A 61 -9.07 -2.60 3.85
CA VAL A 61 -10.15 -1.88 3.16
C VAL A 61 -9.56 -1.23 1.91
N SER A 62 -9.83 -1.83 0.74
CA SER A 62 -9.30 -1.32 -0.53
C SER A 62 -10.01 -0.03 -0.99
N GLY A 63 -9.29 0.81 -1.74
CA GLY A 63 -9.88 1.98 -2.41
C GLY A 63 -10.14 3.20 -1.51
N ILE A 64 -9.52 3.25 -0.32
CA ILE A 64 -9.54 4.42 0.57
C ILE A 64 -8.27 5.25 0.42
N THR A 65 -8.40 6.56 0.58
CA THR A 65 -7.26 7.47 0.59
C THR A 65 -6.54 7.44 1.95
N GLU A 66 -5.30 7.94 1.99
CA GLU A 66 -4.55 8.10 3.25
C GLU A 66 -5.28 9.03 4.22
N ASP A 67 -5.89 10.10 3.71
CA ASP A 67 -6.68 11.08 4.50
C ASP A 67 -7.88 10.41 5.20
N GLU A 68 -8.58 9.52 4.49
CA GLU A 68 -9.67 8.73 5.06
C GLU A 68 -9.17 7.79 6.16
N CYS A 69 -8.01 7.15 5.94
CA CYS A 69 -7.39 6.29 6.95
C CYS A 69 -7.00 7.07 8.21
N TYR A 70 -6.35 8.21 8.02
CA TYR A 70 -5.91 9.08 9.11
C TYR A 70 -7.11 9.58 9.91
N THR A 71 -8.16 10.03 9.22
CA THR A 71 -9.40 10.49 9.86
C THR A 71 -10.06 9.37 10.66
N ALA A 72 -10.16 8.16 10.10
CA ALA A 72 -10.73 7.00 10.78
C ALA A 72 -9.91 6.57 12.00
N LEU A 73 -8.58 6.52 11.88
CA LEU A 73 -7.68 6.21 12.98
C LEU A 73 -7.78 7.27 14.09
N SER A 74 -7.70 8.55 13.75
CA SER A 74 -7.85 9.65 14.70
C SER A 74 -9.18 9.58 15.45
N THR A 75 -10.29 9.35 14.74
CA THR A 75 -11.63 9.23 15.32
C THR A 75 -11.78 8.03 16.26
N THR A 76 -10.97 6.97 16.04
CA THR A 76 -11.05 5.72 16.80
C THR A 76 -9.90 5.56 17.79
N HIS A 77 -9.26 6.66 18.17
CA HIS A 77 -8.12 6.69 19.10
C HIS A 77 -6.97 5.76 18.65
N TRP A 78 -6.69 5.77 17.35
CA TRP A 78 -5.63 5.00 16.70
C TRP A 78 -5.77 3.48 16.84
N ASN A 79 -7.00 3.00 17.00
CA ASN A 79 -7.29 1.57 17.00
C ASN A 79 -7.55 1.09 15.56
N ILE A 80 -6.63 0.29 15.00
CA ILE A 80 -6.70 -0.25 13.64
C ILE A 80 -8.03 -0.97 13.39
N GLU A 81 -8.45 -1.85 14.30
CA GLU A 81 -9.68 -2.62 14.17
C GLU A 81 -10.93 -1.73 14.13
N SER A 82 -11.01 -0.78 15.05
CA SER A 82 -12.10 0.19 15.09
C SER A 82 -12.11 1.08 13.85
N ALA A 83 -10.95 1.52 13.36
CA ALA A 83 -10.83 2.33 12.14
C ALA A 83 -11.33 1.57 10.91
N VAL A 84 -10.94 0.30 10.75
CA VAL A 84 -11.41 -0.57 9.66
C VAL A 84 -12.93 -0.73 9.71
N ARG A 85 -13.49 -0.96 10.90
CA ARG A 85 -14.94 -1.09 11.11
C ARG A 85 -15.67 0.21 10.77
N TYR A 86 -15.14 1.34 11.22
CA TYR A 86 -15.67 2.67 10.92
C TYR A 86 -15.69 2.93 9.41
N LEU A 87 -14.59 2.67 8.71
CA LEU A 87 -14.49 2.84 7.27
C LEU A 87 -15.48 1.96 6.50
N LYS A 88 -15.63 0.69 6.88
CA LYS A 88 -16.64 -0.20 6.28
C LYS A 88 -18.06 0.35 6.42
N VAL A 89 -18.39 0.94 7.57
CA VAL A 89 -19.69 1.59 7.78
C VAL A 89 -19.84 2.83 6.90
N GLU A 90 -18.81 3.69 6.84
CA GLU A 90 -18.80 4.88 5.97
C GLU A 90 -19.00 4.52 4.50
N GLN A 91 -18.27 3.53 3.99
CA GLN A 91 -18.37 3.09 2.59
C GLN A 91 -19.80 2.65 2.23
N LEU A 92 -20.48 1.91 3.11
CA LEU A 92 -21.88 1.51 2.88
C LEU A 92 -22.85 2.69 3.04
N PHE A 93 -22.62 3.56 4.01
CA PHE A 93 -23.45 4.73 4.27
C PHE A 93 -23.42 5.73 3.11
N ARG A 94 -22.26 5.93 2.48
CA ARG A 94 -22.08 6.79 1.29
C ARG A 94 -22.85 6.34 0.05
N LEU A 95 -23.34 5.10 0.02
CA LEU A 95 -24.25 4.64 -1.03
C LEU A 95 -25.64 5.32 -0.93
N GLY A 96 -25.99 5.92 0.21
CA GLY A 96 -27.24 6.65 0.41
C GLY A 96 -28.50 5.78 0.44
N VAL A 97 -28.36 4.46 0.51
CA VAL A 97 -29.49 3.50 0.49
C VAL A 97 -29.89 2.97 1.87
N ALA A 98 -29.10 3.24 2.90
CA ALA A 98 -29.33 2.79 4.26
C ALA A 98 -28.78 3.79 5.29
N SER A 99 -29.34 3.80 6.49
CA SER A 99 -28.81 4.60 7.60
C SER A 99 -27.52 3.99 8.15
N ARG A 100 -26.68 4.82 8.77
CA ARG A 100 -25.42 4.39 9.38
C ARG A 100 -25.60 3.24 10.37
N SER A 101 -26.63 3.31 11.22
CA SER A 101 -26.96 2.27 12.19
C SER A 101 -27.35 0.95 11.53
N SER A 102 -28.09 1.01 10.41
CA SER A 102 -28.44 -0.18 9.63
C SER A 102 -27.21 -0.82 9.00
N CYS A 103 -26.31 -0.03 8.40
CA CYS A 103 -25.05 -0.51 7.85
C CYS A 103 -24.21 -1.24 8.91
N LYS A 104 -24.07 -0.64 10.09
CA LYS A 104 -23.33 -1.23 11.22
C LYS A 104 -23.94 -2.56 11.66
N CYS A 105 -25.25 -2.62 11.87
CA CYS A 105 -25.95 -3.84 12.29
C CYS A 105 -25.76 -5.00 11.30
N VAL A 106 -25.84 -4.72 9.99
CA VAL A 106 -25.61 -5.73 8.96
C VAL A 106 -24.15 -6.20 8.95
N LEU A 107 -23.19 -5.28 9.06
CA LEU A 107 -21.77 -5.64 9.16
C LEU A 107 -21.51 -6.52 10.38
N GLU A 108 -22.04 -6.19 11.56
CA GLU A 108 -21.88 -6.98 12.78
C GLU A 108 -22.46 -8.40 12.62
N THR A 109 -23.66 -8.50 12.04
CA THR A 109 -24.32 -9.80 11.78
C THR A 109 -23.56 -10.68 10.80
N LEU A 110 -22.77 -10.06 9.91
CA LEU A 110 -21.99 -10.74 8.87
C LEU A 110 -20.49 -10.78 9.21
N ASN A 111 -20.12 -10.67 10.48
CA ASN A 111 -18.73 -10.72 10.95
C ASN A 111 -17.82 -9.72 10.21
N TRP A 112 -18.34 -8.51 9.96
CA TRP A 112 -17.67 -7.42 9.24
C TRP A 112 -17.24 -7.76 7.80
N ASN A 113 -17.91 -8.72 7.17
CA ASN A 113 -17.74 -9.03 5.76
C ASN A 113 -18.39 -7.93 4.88
N PHE A 114 -17.56 -7.11 4.24
CA PHE A 114 -18.01 -5.95 3.47
C PHE A 114 -18.78 -6.35 2.20
N ASP A 115 -18.32 -7.36 1.47
CA ASP A 115 -18.94 -7.82 0.24
C ASP A 115 -20.36 -8.35 0.48
N ARG A 116 -20.53 -9.21 1.51
CA ARG A 116 -21.86 -9.72 1.88
C ARG A 116 -22.76 -8.61 2.41
N ALA A 117 -22.23 -7.69 3.23
CA ALA A 117 -23.01 -6.58 3.76
C ALA A 117 -23.51 -5.65 2.65
N SER A 118 -22.66 -5.31 1.68
CA SER A 118 -23.04 -4.49 0.53
C SER A 118 -24.16 -5.14 -0.28
N SER A 119 -24.04 -6.43 -0.58
CA SER A 119 -25.08 -7.18 -1.31
C SER A 119 -26.42 -7.16 -0.57
N VAL A 120 -26.42 -7.40 0.75
CA VAL A 120 -27.65 -7.40 1.56
C VAL A 120 -28.30 -6.02 1.59
N ILE A 121 -27.52 -4.96 1.80
CA ILE A 121 -28.03 -3.58 1.85
C ILE A 121 -28.62 -3.18 0.50
N LEU A 122 -27.91 -3.47 -0.59
CA LEU A 122 -28.38 -3.17 -1.95
C LEU A 122 -29.64 -3.96 -2.32
N ASP A 123 -29.72 -5.24 -1.97
CA ASP A 123 -30.92 -6.06 -2.21
C ASP A 123 -32.14 -5.53 -1.44
N ARG A 124 -31.96 -5.19 -0.16
CA ARG A 124 -33.01 -4.55 0.66
C ARG A 124 -33.52 -3.26 0.01
N ALA A 125 -32.61 -2.41 -0.47
CA ALA A 125 -32.97 -1.16 -1.13
C ALA A 125 -33.73 -1.39 -2.44
N ARG A 126 -33.34 -2.38 -3.24
CA ARG A 126 -34.06 -2.76 -4.48
C ARG A 126 -35.47 -3.26 -4.17
N LYS A 127 -35.63 -4.15 -3.19
CA LYS A 127 -36.94 -4.67 -2.77
C LYS A 127 -37.87 -3.58 -2.23
N ALA A 128 -37.33 -2.60 -1.50
CA ALA A 128 -38.09 -1.46 -1.02
C ALA A 128 -38.67 -0.62 -2.17
N LYS A 129 -37.90 -0.41 -3.25
CA LYS A 129 -38.38 0.29 -4.44
C LYS A 129 -39.45 -0.48 -5.22
N VAL A 130 -39.41 -1.81 -5.23
CA VAL A 130 -40.45 -2.64 -5.87
C VAL A 130 -41.78 -2.53 -5.13
N LYS A 131 -41.78 -2.51 -3.79
CA LYS A 131 -43.01 -2.37 -2.99
C LYS A 131 -43.70 -1.02 -3.15
N ASN A 132 -42.95 0.04 -3.47
CA ASN A 132 -43.50 1.36 -3.76
C ASN A 132 -44.04 1.50 -5.20
N LYS A 133 -44.03 0.42 -5.99
CA LYS A 133 -44.48 0.38 -7.39
C LYS A 133 -45.71 -0.50 -7.63
N SER A 134 -46.48 -0.84 -6.59
CA SER A 134 -47.79 -1.46 -6.79
C SER A 134 -48.78 -0.42 -7.34
N PRO A 135 -49.49 -0.68 -8.46
CA PRO A 135 -50.53 0.20 -8.96
C PRO A 135 -51.82 0.09 -8.11
N PRO A 136 -52.67 1.14 -8.10
CA PRO A 136 -54.05 1.04 -7.63
C PRO A 136 -54.89 0.12 -8.51
#